data_AF-A0A2I8VJU1-F1
#
_entry.id   AF-A0A2I8VJU1-F1
#
_cell.length_a   1.000
_cell.length_b   1.000
_cell.length_c   1.000
_cell.angle_alpha   90.00
_cell.angle_beta   90.00
_cell.angle_gamma   90.00
#
_symmetry.space_group_name_H-M   'P 1'
#
loop_
_entity.id
_entity.type
_entity.pdbx_description
1 polymer ?
#
loop_
_entity_poly.entity_id
_entity_poly.type
_entity_poly.pdbx_seq_one_letter_code
_entity_poly.pdbx_strand_id
1 'polypeptide(L)' 'MVGPSITDDERRVANTRLQVGFVVLVGISAGLVAIQGGATPLQIGAAVVAGLVLGGVLLYWLRRWSAQFRRETNRRRPRR' A
#
# COMPACT_ATOMS: atom_id res chain seq x y z
N MET A 1 3.46 -8.83 -31.41
CA MET A 1 3.37 -8.38 -30.00
C MET A 1 4.22 -9.32 -29.17
N VAL A 2 5.18 -8.79 -28.42
CA VAL A 2 5.96 -9.63 -27.50
C VAL A 2 5.06 -10.05 -26.34
N GLY A 3 5.13 -11.32 -25.96
CA GLY A 3 4.44 -11.81 -24.76
C GLY A 3 4.92 -11.07 -23.51
N PRO A 4 4.17 -11.11 -22.40
CA PRO A 4 4.57 -10.46 -21.16
C PRO A 4 5.98 -10.90 -20.75
N SER A 5 6.92 -9.96 -20.67
CA SER A 5 8.31 -10.22 -20.24
C SER A 5 8.43 -10.54 -18.75
N ILE A 6 7.31 -10.62 -18.04
CA ILE A 6 7.23 -10.87 -16.62
C ILE A 6 5.99 -11.75 -16.37
N THR A 7 6.17 -12.82 -15.62
CA THR A 7 5.10 -13.75 -15.27
C THR A 7 4.12 -13.11 -14.28
N ASP A 8 2.91 -13.65 -14.21
CA ASP A 8 1.90 -13.14 -13.27
C ASP A 8 2.33 -13.30 -11.81
N ASP A 9 3.10 -14.35 -11.49
CA ASP A 9 3.62 -14.57 -10.15
C ASP A 9 4.69 -13.53 -9.77
N GLU A 10 5.64 -13.25 -10.68
CA GLU A 10 6.62 -12.19 -10.49
C GLU A 10 5.96 -10.82 -10.27
N ARG A 11 4.89 -10.52 -11.02
CA ARG A 11 4.09 -9.30 -10.83
C ARG A 11 3.45 -9.24 -9.45
N ARG A 12 2.87 -10.35 -8.96
CA ARG A 12 2.25 -10.39 -7.63
C ARG A 12 3.26 -10.15 -6.53
N VAL A 13 4.43 -10.78 -6.62
CA VAL A 13 5.51 -10.61 -5.65
C VAL A 13 6.02 -9.17 -5.66
N ALA A 14 6.32 -8.61 -6.83
CA ALA A 14 6.78 -7.23 -6.98
C ALA A 14 5.75 -6.23 -6.41
N ASN A 15 4.47 -6.40 -6.73
CA ASN A 15 3.40 -5.56 -6.22
C ASN A 15 3.26 -5.67 -4.69
N THR A 16 3.40 -6.87 -4.13
CA THR A 16 3.36 -7.08 -2.68
C THR A 16 4.52 -6.38 -1.98
N ARG A 17 5.74 -6.47 -2.53
CA ARG A 17 6.93 -5.78 -1.99
C ARG A 17 6.76 -4.26 -2.02
N LEU A 18 6.24 -3.71 -3.12
CA LEU A 18 5.95 -2.28 -3.22
C LEU A 18 4.92 -1.82 -2.19
N GLN A 19 3.85 -2.61 -1.99
CA GLN A 19 2.83 -2.33 -0.99
C GLN A 19 3.40 -2.35 0.44
N VAL A 20 4.20 -3.35 0.77
CA VAL A 20 4.88 -3.42 2.07
C VAL A 20 5.84 -2.24 2.26
N GLY A 21 6.65 -1.93 1.23
CA GLY A 21 7.57 -0.81 1.25
C GLY A 21 6.86 0.53 1.48
N PHE A 22 5.72 0.75 0.83
CA PHE A 22 4.89 1.93 1.06
C PHE A 22 4.43 2.05 2.51
N VAL A 23 3.89 0.98 3.11
CA VAL A 23 3.42 1.00 4.50
C VAL A 23 4.58 1.28 5.46
N VAL A 24 5.72 0.64 5.25
CA VAL A 24 6.95 0.88 6.05
C VAL A 24 7.41 2.33 5.93
N LEU A 25 7.41 2.90 4.72
CA LEU A 25 7.80 4.28 4.50
C LEU A 25 6.89 5.26 5.25
N VAL A 26 5.58 5.02 5.29
CA VAL A 26 4.62 5.82 6.06
C VAL A 26 4.93 5.74 7.56
N GLY A 27 5.19 4.54 8.09
CA GLY A 27 5.57 4.35 9.49
C GLY A 27 6.85 5.10 9.87
N ILE A 28 7.91 4.96 9.06
CA ILE A 28 9.19 5.67 9.25
C ILE A 28 8.97 7.18 9.19
N SER A 29 8.19 7.66 8.22
CA SER A 29 7.87 9.08 8.07
C SER A 29 7.19 9.64 9.32
N ALA A 30 6.18 8.94 9.87
CA ALA A 30 5.52 9.35 11.10
C ALA A 30 6.50 9.43 12.29
N GLY A 31 7.42 8.47 12.41
CA GLY A 31 8.48 8.48 13.42
C GLY A 31 9.42 9.68 13.26
N LEU A 32 9.87 9.96 12.03
CA LEU A 32 10.73 11.12 11.74
C LEU A 32 10.03 12.43 12.07
N VAL A 33 8.75 12.58 11.73
CA VAL A 33 7.94 13.76 12.09
C VAL A 33 7.87 13.92 13.61
N ALA A 34 7.65 12.83 14.36
CA ALA A 34 7.63 12.87 15.82
C ALA A 34 8.98 13.30 16.42
N ILE A 35 10.10 12.80 15.88
CA ILE A 35 11.45 13.22 16.28
C ILE A 35 11.63 14.72 16.06
N GLN A 36 11.25 15.24 14.88
CA GLN A 36 11.36 16.67 14.59
C GLN A 36 10.45 17.54 15.48
N GLY A 37 9.34 16.98 15.96
CA GLY A 37 8.45 17.62 16.93
C GLY A 37 8.92 17.58 18.38
N GLY A 38 10.09 17.00 18.66
CA GLY A 38 10.62 16.87 20.04
C GLY A 38 9.86 15.85 20.90
N ALA A 39 9.22 14.86 20.27
CA ALA A 39 8.46 13.84 20.97
C ALA A 39 9.37 12.93 21.82
N THR A 40 8.84 12.42 22.93
CA THR A 40 9.54 11.42 23.76
C THR A 40 9.76 10.10 23.00
N PRO A 41 10.71 9.24 23.41
CA PRO A 41 10.95 7.94 22.76
C PRO A 41 9.69 7.07 22.67
N LEU A 42 8.85 7.09 23.70
CA LEU A 42 7.58 6.37 23.72
C LEU A 42 6.59 6.91 22.67
N GLN A 43 6.50 8.23 22.53
CA GLN A 43 5.65 8.88 21.53
C GLN A 43 6.15 8.63 20.10
N ILE A 44 7.47 8.59 19.89
CA ILE A 44 8.06 8.23 18.58
C ILE A 44 7.66 6.80 18.22
N GLY A 45 7.82 5.85 19.17
CA GLY A 45 7.37 4.47 18.97
C GLY A 45 5.88 4.37 18.65
N ALA A 46 5.05 5.11 19.37
CA ALA A 46 3.61 5.18 19.12
C ALA A 46 3.29 5.80 17.74
N ALA A 47 4.01 6.83 17.31
CA ALA A 47 3.84 7.47 16.00
C ALA A 47 4.20 6.51 14.86
N VAL A 48 5.28 5.74 14.98
CA VAL A 48 5.64 4.71 14.00
C VAL A 48 4.55 3.65 13.89
N VAL A 49 4.07 3.12 15.02
CA VAL A 49 2.99 2.13 15.04
C VAL A 49 1.71 2.70 14.44
N ALA A 50 1.33 3.92 14.81
CA ALA A 50 0.16 4.60 14.25
C ALA A 50 0.32 4.80 12.73
N GLY A 51 1.50 5.19 12.25
CA GLY A 51 1.82 5.34 10.84
C GLY A 51 1.71 4.02 10.07
N LEU A 52 2.22 2.91 10.63
CA LEU A 52 2.08 1.58 10.03
C LEU A 52 0.61 1.15 9.94
N VAL A 53 -0.17 1.37 11.01
CA VAL A 53 -1.61 1.09 11.03
C VAL A 53 -2.34 1.92 9.97
N LEU A 54 -2.09 3.23 9.92
CA LEU A 54 -2.67 4.14 8.92
C LEU A 54 -2.30 3.73 7.49
N GLY A 55 -1.03 3.44 7.23
CA GLY A 55 -0.56 2.98 5.92
C GLY A 55 -1.23 1.67 5.50
N GLY A 56 -1.36 0.71 6.44
CA GLY A 56 -2.06 -0.54 6.22
C GLY A 56 -3.56 -0.37 5.95
N VAL A 57 -4.23 0.49 6.72
CA VAL A 57 -5.65 0.83 6.53
C VAL A 57 -5.88 1.49 5.18
N LEU A 58 -5.03 2.44 4.80
CA LEU A 58 -5.11 3.11 3.50
C LEU A 58 -4.91 2.11 2.35
N LEU A 59 -3.92 1.23 2.45
CA LEU A 59 -3.69 0.18 1.46
C LEU A 59 -4.89 -0.77 1.37
N TYR A 60 -5.43 -1.21 2.50
CA TYR A 60 -6.63 -2.04 2.55
C TYR A 60 -7.82 -1.36 1.85
N TRP A 61 -8.04 -0.08 2.16
CA TRP A 61 -9.09 0.72 1.54
C TRP A 61 -8.90 0.83 0.03
N LEU A 62 -7.70 1.13 -0.45
CA LEU A 62 -7.38 1.18 -1.89
C LEU A 62 -7.61 -0.17 -2.59
N ARG A 63 -7.25 -1.29 -1.95
CA ARG A 63 -7.50 -2.63 -2.49
C ARG A 63 -8.99 -2.94 -2.53
N ARG A 64 -9.74 -2.59 -1.50
CA ARG A 64 -11.19 -2.79 -1.41
C ARG A 64 -11.96 -1.94 -2.43
N TRP A 65 -11.53 -0.69 -2.58
CA TRP A 65 -12.08 0.27 -3.54
C TRP A 65 -11.76 -0.14 -4.98
N SER A 66 -10.51 -0.47 -5.29
CA SER A 66 -10.12 -0.90 -6.64
C SER A 66 -10.82 -2.20 -7.07
N ALA A 67 -11.14 -3.09 -6.12
CA ALA A 67 -11.94 -4.28 -6.40
C ALA A 67 -13.38 -3.95 -6.81
N GLN A 68 -13.94 -2.81 -6.38
CA GLN A 68 -15.27 -2.34 -6.83
C GLN A 68 -15.19 -1.81 -8.25
N PHE A 69 -14.23 -0.93 -8.54
CA PHE A 69 -14.08 -0.38 -9.89
C PHE A 69 -13.79 -1.44 -10.96
N ARG A 70 -12.99 -2.45 -10.66
CA ARG A 70 -12.76 -3.57 -11.61
C ARG A 70 -14.05 -4.32 -11.95
N ARG A 71 -15.05 -4.35 -11.06
CA ARG A 71 -16.35 -4.99 -11.33
C ARG A 71 -17.19 -4.15 -12.30
N GLU A 72 -17.17 -2.84 -12.17
CA GLU A 72 -17.86 -1.91 -13.08
C GLU A 72 -17.32 -2.01 -14.52
N THR A 73 -15.99 -2.01 -14.68
CA THR A 73 -15.35 -2.01 -16.00
C THR A 73 -15.44 -3.37 -16.70
N ASN A 74 -15.34 -4.48 -15.95
CA ASN A 74 -15.45 -5.82 -16.52
C ASN A 74 -16.85 -6.16 -17.04
N ARG A 75 -17.91 -5.56 -16.48
CA ARG A 75 -19.30 -5.73 -16.98
C ARG A 75 -19.54 -5.14 -18.38
N ARG A 76 -18.68 -4.22 -18.83
CA ARG A 76 -18.82 -3.55 -20.14
C ARG A 76 -18.11 -4.24 -21.30
N ARG A 77 -17.45 -5.39 -21.10
CA ARG A 77 -16.95 -6.20 -22.24
C ARG A 77 -18.11 -7.06 -22.76
N PRO A 78 -18.71 -6.75 -23.94
CA PRO A 78 -19.55 -7.72 -24.62
C PRO A 78 -18.63 -8.86 -25.04
N ARG A 79 -19.00 -10.10 -24.69
CA ARG A 79 -18.40 -11.29 -25.30
C ARG A 79 -18.63 -11.18 -26.81
N ARG A 80 -17.58 -10.91 -27.58
CA ARG A 80 -17.51 -11.16 -29.01
C ARG A 80 -16.41 -12.19 -29.23
#